data_AF-A0A2D7A5F5-F1
#
_entry.id   AF-A0A2D7A5F5-F1
#
_cell.length_a   1.000
_cell.length_b   1.000
_cell.length_c   1.000
_cell.angle_alpha   90.00
_cell.angle_beta   90.00
_cell.angle_gamma   90.00
#
_symmetry.space_group_name_H-M   'P 1'
#
loop_
_entity.id
_entity.type
_entity.pdbx_description
1 polymer ?
#
loop_
_entity_poly.entity_id
_entity_poly.type
_entity_poly.pdbx_seq_one_letter_code
_entity_poly.pdbx_strand_id
1 'polypeptide(L)' 'MKKKWLLYSISGLTLLGLGLCLIGEAIILKISNDFNWFYIGTAALVVFNSGICFIAEATILLIQLRKKDIE' A
#
# COMPACT_ATOMS: atom_id res chain seq x y z
N MET A 1 2.40 -1.73 21.51
CA MET A 1 1.43 -0.96 20.70
C MET A 1 2.13 0.00 19.73
N LYS A 2 2.96 0.96 20.17
CA LYS A 2 3.66 1.93 19.29
C LYS A 2 4.56 1.31 18.20
N LYS A 3 5.31 0.24 18.51
CA LYS A 3 6.14 -0.49 17.52
C LYS A 3 5.32 -1.17 16.41
N LYS A 4 4.18 -1.76 16.75
CA LYS A 4 3.28 -2.38 15.76
C LYS A 4 2.70 -1.33 14.82
N TRP A 5 2.28 -0.19 15.39
CA TRP A 5 1.79 0.95 14.61
C TRP A 5 2.81 1.44 13.58
N LEU A 6 4.06 1.67 14.00
CA LEU A 6 5.13 2.09 13.09
C LEU A 6 5.35 1.09 11.95
N LEU A 7 5.37 -0.21 12.28
CA LEU A 7 5.54 -1.27 11.29
C LEU A 7 4.43 -1.26 10.25
N TYR A 8 3.16 -1.20 10.67
CA TYR A 8 2.01 -1.15 9.76
C TYR A 8 1.97 0.12 8.91
N SER A 9 2.31 1.27 9.50
CA SER A 9 2.32 2.55 8.79
C SER A 9 3.41 2.58 7.71
N ILE A 10 4.63 2.12 8.05
CA ILE A 10 5.75 2.03 7.11
C ILE A 10 5.45 1.00 6.01
N SER A 11 5.00 -0.21 6.38
CA SER A 11 4.71 -1.25 5.40
C SER A 11 3.58 -0.83 4.45
N GLY A 12 2.53 -0.20 4.97
CA GLY A 12 1.41 0.30 4.17
C GLY A 12 1.85 1.37 3.19
N LEU A 13 2.65 2.34 3.63
CA LEU A 13 3.16 3.40 2.77
C LEU A 13 4.10 2.86 1.68
N THR A 14 5.00 1.93 2.04
CA THR A 14 5.90 1.29 1.09
C THR A 14 5.15 0.45 0.05
N LEU A 15 4.15 -0.34 0.46
CA LEU A 15 3.32 -1.12 -0.47
C LEU A 15 2.50 -0.23 -1.40
N LEU A 16 1.97 0.88 -0.89
CA LEU A 16 1.20 1.82 -1.70
C LEU A 16 2.10 2.49 -2.76
N GLY A 17 3.30 2.92 -2.39
CA GLY A 17 4.31 3.42 -3.33
C GLY A 17 4.75 2.38 -4.35
N LEU A 18 5.02 1.14 -3.91
CA LEU A 18 5.37 0.01 -4.78
C LEU A 18 4.26 -0.26 -5.80
N GLY A 19 2.99 -0.25 -5.35
CA GLY A 19 1.82 -0.40 -6.22
C GLY A 19 1.76 0.69 -7.29
N LEU A 20 2.02 1.95 -6.96
CA LEU A 20 2.12 3.04 -7.94
C LEU A 20 3.22 2.80 -8.98
N CYS A 21 4.40 2.38 -8.54
CA CYS A 21 5.52 2.09 -9.46
C CYS A 21 5.17 0.96 -10.44
N LEU A 22 4.53 -0.11 -9.96
CA LEU A 22 4.09 -1.23 -10.80
C LEU A 22 2.95 -0.82 -11.76
N ILE A 23 2.05 0.08 -11.34
CA ILE A 23 1.04 0.65 -12.25
C ILE A 23 1.74 1.44 -13.36
N GLY A 24 2.75 2.26 -13.02
CA GLY A 24 3.54 3.00 -13.99
C GLY A 24 4.22 2.09 -15.01
N GLU A 25 4.82 1.00 -14.54
CA GLU A 25 5.43 -0.02 -15.41
C GLU A 25 4.38 -0.66 -16.33
N ALA A 26 3.23 -1.07 -15.79
CA ALA A 26 2.14 -1.61 -16.60
C ALA A 26 1.66 -0.65 -17.69
N ILE A 27 1.65 0.67 -17.41
CA ILE A 27 1.31 1.68 -18.42
C ILE A 27 2.36 1.72 -19.53
N ILE A 28 3.65 1.64 -19.20
CA ILE A 28 4.73 1.61 -20.19
C ILE A 28 4.63 0.36 -21.06
N LEU A 29 4.46 -0.82 -20.48
CA LEU A 29 4.26 -2.07 -21.23
C LEU A 29 3.05 -2.00 -22.17
N LYS A 30 1.95 -1.38 -21.70
CA LYS A 30 0.76 -1.17 -22.52
C LYS A 30 1.06 -0.31 -23.74
N ILE A 31 1.85 0.75 -23.56
CA ILE A 31 2.29 1.63 -24.67
C ILE A 31 3.22 0.87 -25.62
N SER A 32 4.06 -0.02 -25.09
CA SER A 32 4.97 -0.88 -25.87
C SER A 32 4.30 -2.07 -26.56
N ASN A 33 2.97 -2.19 -26.53
CA ASN A 33 2.19 -3.32 -27.07
C ASN A 33 2.54 -4.70 -26.48
N ASP A 34 3.12 -4.75 -25.28
CA ASP A 34 3.42 -6.01 -24.60
C ASP A 34 2.23 -6.46 -23.75
N PHE A 35 1.69 -7.66 -24.02
CA PHE A 35 0.51 -8.21 -23.33
C PHE A 35 0.73 -8.44 -21.82
N ASN A 36 1.98 -8.45 -21.35
CA ASN A 36 2.31 -8.55 -19.92
C ASN A 36 1.77 -7.38 -19.09
N TRP A 37 1.42 -6.26 -19.73
CA TRP A 37 0.80 -5.11 -19.08
C TRP A 37 -0.44 -5.47 -18.26
N PHE A 38 -1.21 -6.47 -18.69
CA PHE A 38 -2.41 -6.90 -17.99
C PHE A 38 -2.08 -7.61 -16.68
N TYR A 39 -1.08 -8.50 -16.68
CA TYR A 39 -0.65 -9.24 -15.49
C TYR A 39 0.05 -8.31 -14.49
N ILE A 40 0.99 -7.48 -14.96
CA ILE A 40 1.67 -6.51 -14.09
C ILE A 40 0.67 -5.48 -13.57
N GLY A 41 -0.23 -4.97 -14.41
CA GLY A 41 -1.28 -4.04 -13.99
C GLY A 41 -2.22 -4.63 -12.93
N THR A 42 -2.62 -5.90 -13.09
CA THR A 42 -3.46 -6.60 -12.10
C THR A 42 -2.70 -6.80 -10.79
N ALA A 43 -1.46 -7.26 -10.85
CA ALA A 43 -0.61 -7.40 -9.67
C ALA A 43 -0.40 -6.06 -8.96
N ALA A 44 -0.20 -4.98 -9.72
CA ALA A 44 -0.04 -3.63 -9.21
C ALA A 44 -1.28 -3.15 -8.44
N LEU A 45 -2.48 -3.41 -8.96
CA LEU A 45 -3.75 -3.10 -8.29
C LEU A 45 -3.91 -3.88 -6.97
N VAL A 46 -3.52 -5.16 -6.94
CA VAL A 46 -3.56 -5.97 -5.72
C VAL A 46 -2.60 -5.42 -4.67
N VAL A 47 -1.36 -5.10 -5.05
CA VAL A 47 -0.35 -4.50 -4.16
C VAL A 47 -0.81 -3.14 -3.64
N PHE A 48 -1.34 -2.29 -4.53
CA PHE A 48 -1.81 -0.96 -4.19
C PHE A 48 -2.98 -1.01 -3.19
N ASN A 49 -3.99 -1.84 -3.44
CA ASN A 49 -5.13 -2.02 -2.52
C ASN A 49 -4.69 -2.62 -1.18
N SER A 50 -3.75 -3.57 -1.20
CA SER A 50 -3.18 -4.12 0.03
C SER A 50 -2.48 -3.05 0.87
N GLY A 51 -1.72 -2.15 0.21
CA GLY A 51 -1.10 -0.99 0.86
C GLY A 51 -2.11 -0.07 1.55
N ILE A 52 -3.25 0.23 0.89
CA ILE A 52 -4.34 1.02 1.48
C ILE A 52 -4.89 0.36 2.75
N CYS A 53 -5.15 -0.96 2.73
CA CYS A 53 -5.61 -1.69 3.91
C CYS A 53 -4.63 -1.59 5.10
N PHE A 54 -3.33 -1.71 4.85
CA PHE A 54 -2.33 -1.58 5.91
C PHE A 54 -2.27 -0.16 6.50
N ILE A 55 -2.43 0.88 5.68
CA ILE A 55 -2.50 2.27 6.16
C ILE A 55 -3.78 2.50 6.98
N ALA A 56 -4.92 1.94 6.56
CA ALA A 56 -6.17 2.03 7.31
C ALA A 56 -6.02 1.41 8.71
N GLU A 57 -5.45 0.21 8.79
CA GLU A 57 -5.19 -0.48 10.05
C GLU A 57 -4.20 0.30 10.94
N ALA A 58 -3.13 0.85 10.34
CA ALA A 58 -2.22 1.75 11.05
C ALA A 58 -2.96 2.98 11.61
N THR A 59 -3.88 3.56 10.87
CA THR A 59 -4.65 4.73 11.32
C THR A 59 -5.54 4.39 12.52
N ILE A 60 -6.21 3.23 12.50
CA ILE A 60 -7.03 2.76 13.63
C ILE A 60 -6.15 2.53 14.87
N LEU A 61 -5.00 1.88 14.70
CA LEU A 61 -4.03 1.66 15.78
C LEU A 61 -3.49 2.98 16.38
N LEU A 62 -3.28 4.01 15.55
CA LEU A 62 -2.90 5.35 16.02
C LEU A 62 -3.97 5.93 16.94
N ILE A 63 -5.24 5.84 16.53
CA ILE A 63 -6.37 6.39 17.27
C ILE A 63 -6.52 5.68 18.62
N GLN A 64 -6.41 4.36 18.64
CA GLN A 64 -6.45 3.56 19.88
C GLN A 64 -5.30 3.91 20.83
N LEU A 65 -4.08 4.10 20.29
CA LEU A 65 -2.92 4.55 21.04
C LEU A 65 -3.16 5.93 21.68
N ARG A 66 -3.64 6.88 20.88
CA ARG A 66 -3.93 8.24 21.36
C ARG A 66 -5.01 8.25 22.44
N LYS A 67 -6.07 7.46 22.29
CA LYS A 67 -7.13 7.35 23.31
C LYS A 67 -6.57 6.82 24.64
N LYS A 68 -5.66 5.85 24.58
CA LYS A 68 -4.99 5.29 25.76
C LYS A 68 -3.98 6.24 26.43
N ASP A 69 -3.42 7.21 25.71
CA ASP A 69 -2.56 8.25 26.29
C ASP A 69 -3.38 9.36 27.00
N ILE A 70 -4.72 9.40 26.84
CA ILE A 70 -5.63 10.40 27.45
C ILE A 70 -6.33 9.88 28.72
N GLU A 71 -6.55 8.57 28.84
CA GLU A 71 -7.06 7.85 30.02
C GLU A 71 -5.95 7.55 31.04
#